data_AF-A0A6G2VXV7-F1
#
_entry.id   AF-A0A6G2VXV7-F1
#
_cell.length_a   1.000
_cell.length_b   1.000
_cell.length_c   1.000
_cell.angle_alpha   90.00
_cell.angle_beta   90.00
_cell.angle_gamma   90.00
#
_symmetry.space_group_name_H-M   'P 1'
#
loop_
_entity.id
_entity.type
_entity.pdbx_description
1 polymer ?
#
loop_
_entity_poly.entity_id
_entity_poly.type
_entity_poly.pdbx_seq_one_letter_code
_entity_poly.pdbx_strand_id
1 'polypeptide(L)'
;MPDGERSLEDAILDLLDRRAPGASVCPSDVARAVHGSGDEGWRELMEPVRRAAARLAAEGRVEVTQHGDAVDPARARGPVRIRRPG
;
A
#
# COMPACT_ATOMS: atom_id res chain seq x y z
N MET A 1 0.85 -7.41 -24.67
CA MET A 1 2.26 -6.98 -24.60
C MET A 1 2.38 -5.97 -23.47
N PRO A 2 3.11 -6.27 -22.39
CA PRO A 2 2.71 -7.24 -21.37
C PRO A 2 1.46 -6.77 -20.59
N ASP A 3 0.94 -7.62 -19.74
CA ASP A 3 -0.29 -7.46 -18.96
C ASP A 3 -0.38 -6.12 -18.22
N GLY A 4 -1.60 -5.57 -18.18
CA GLY A 4 -1.94 -4.20 -17.83
C GLY A 4 -1.24 -3.63 -16.60
N GLU A 5 -1.10 -2.29 -16.61
CA GLU A 5 -0.75 -1.47 -15.46
C GLU A 5 -1.48 -2.03 -14.22
N ARG A 6 -0.81 -2.87 -13.42
CA ARG A 6 -1.36 -3.29 -12.14
C ARG A 6 -1.43 -2.02 -11.33
N SER A 7 -2.66 -1.50 -11.16
CA SER A 7 -2.90 -0.36 -10.28
C SER A 7 -2.21 -0.64 -8.95
N LEU A 8 -1.62 0.40 -8.36
CA LEU A 8 -0.99 0.29 -7.04
C LEU A 8 -1.96 -0.30 -6.01
N GLU A 9 -3.26 -0.06 -6.22
CA GLU A 9 -4.37 -0.64 -5.47
C GLU A 9 -4.38 -2.17 -5.54
N ASP A 10 -4.25 -2.74 -6.74
CA ASP A 10 -4.19 -4.19 -6.97
C ASP A 10 -2.93 -4.79 -6.32
N ALA A 11 -1.79 -4.11 -6.47
CA ALA A 11 -0.55 -4.53 -5.84
C ALA A 11 -0.63 -4.53 -4.30
N ILE A 12 -1.32 -3.54 -3.70
CA ILE A 12 -1.60 -3.51 -2.27
C ILE A 12 -2.44 -4.73 -1.86
N LEU A 13 -3.52 -5.00 -2.60
CA LEU A 13 -4.45 -6.09 -2.28
C LEU A 13 -3.81 -7.47 -2.44
N ASP A 14 -3.03 -7.68 -3.50
CA ASP A 14 -2.28 -8.90 -3.80
C ASP A 14 -1.18 -9.13 -2.74
N LEU A 15 -0.46 -8.08 -2.32
CA LEU A 15 0.49 -8.20 -1.22
C LEU A 15 -0.18 -8.54 0.11
N LEU A 16 -1.34 -7.94 0.39
CA LEU A 16 -2.13 -8.28 1.56
C LEU A 16 -2.70 -9.71 1.48
N ASP A 17 -3.00 -10.20 0.27
CA ASP A 17 -3.50 -11.57 0.05
C ASP A 17 -2.46 -12.63 0.30
N ARG A 18 -1.22 -12.35 -0.12
CA ARG A 18 -0.08 -13.21 0.18
C ARG A 18 0.31 -13.22 1.65
N ARG A 19 -0.23 -12.32 2.48
CA ARG A 19 0.07 -12.26 3.91
C ARG A 19 -1.05 -12.92 4.73
N ALA A 20 -0.71 -13.32 5.96
CA ALA A 20 -1.67 -13.90 6.89
C ALA A 20 -2.83 -12.94 7.21
N PRO A 21 -4.03 -13.46 7.53
CA PRO A 21 -5.13 -12.63 8.02
C PRO A 21 -4.70 -11.84 9.27
N GLY A 22 -4.88 -10.52 9.24
CA GLY A 22 -4.40 -9.59 10.28
C GLY A 22 -2.98 -9.04 10.07
N ALA A 23 -2.25 -9.51 9.06
CA ALA A 23 -0.98 -8.93 8.69
C ALA A 23 -1.15 -7.54 8.07
N SER A 24 -0.08 -6.75 8.17
CA SER A 24 0.01 -5.42 7.57
C SER A 24 1.19 -5.33 6.61
N VAL A 25 1.08 -4.43 5.64
CA VAL A 25 2.12 -4.05 4.69
C VAL A 25 2.46 -2.58 4.83
N CYS A 26 3.71 -2.23 4.51
CA CYS A 26 4.15 -0.83 4.48
C CYS A 26 4.10 -0.29 3.04
N PRO A 27 3.96 1.04 2.84
CA PRO A 27 4.00 1.65 1.50
C PRO A 27 5.27 1.32 0.72
N SER A 28 6.40 1.17 1.42
CA SER A 28 7.68 0.78 0.83
C SER A 28 7.69 -0.65 0.30
N ASP A 29 6.97 -1.58 0.93
CA ASP A 29 6.87 -2.97 0.44
C ASP A 29 6.14 -3.00 -0.91
N VAL A 30 5.04 -2.24 -1.01
CA VAL A 30 4.25 -2.09 -2.24
C VAL A 30 5.09 -1.43 -3.32
N ALA A 31 5.73 -0.30 -3.00
CA ALA A 31 6.56 0.43 -3.95
C ALA A 31 7.70 -0.45 -4.49
N ARG A 32 8.36 -1.24 -3.63
CA ARG A 32 9.42 -2.17 -4.05
C ARG A 32 8.90 -3.33 -4.89
N ALA A 33 7.72 -3.86 -4.55
CA ALA A 33 7.09 -4.93 -5.32
C ALA A 33 6.71 -4.48 -6.74
N VAL A 34 6.29 -3.22 -6.90
CA VAL A 34 5.89 -2.65 -8.19
C VAL A 34 7.09 -2.15 -8.99
N HIS A 35 8.06 -1.51 -8.35
CA HIS A 35 9.24 -0.94 -9.03
C HIS A 35 10.23 -2.01 -9.52
N GLY A 36 10.33 -3.14 -8.81
CA GLY A 36 11.35 -4.15 -9.07
C GLY A 36 12.66 -3.88 -8.33
N SER A 37 13.46 -4.94 -8.14
CA SER A 37 14.74 -4.88 -7.42
C SER A 37 15.85 -4.40 -8.35
N GLY A 38 16.12 -3.09 -8.37
CA GLY A 38 17.22 -2.54 -9.15
C GLY A 38 17.57 -1.08 -8.81
N ASP A 39 16.58 -0.24 -8.58
CA ASP A 39 16.77 1.22 -8.50
C ASP A 39 16.15 1.88 -7.26
N GLU A 40 16.60 3.09 -6.96
CA GLU A 40 16.04 3.96 -5.90
C GLU A 40 14.69 4.59 -6.29
N GLY A 41 14.20 4.33 -7.51
CA GLY A 41 12.96 4.90 -8.04
C GLY A 41 11.70 4.47 -7.29
N TRP A 42 11.74 3.41 -6.46
CA TRP A 42 10.61 3.08 -5.58
C TRP A 42 10.23 4.22 -4.64
N ARG A 43 11.16 5.16 -4.35
CA ARG A 43 10.88 6.35 -3.54
C ARG A 43 9.87 7.28 -4.23
N GLU A 44 9.89 7.37 -5.56
CA GLU A 44 8.95 8.18 -6.32
C GLU A 44 7.54 7.55 -6.34
N LEU A 45 7.45 6.23 -6.14
CA LEU A 45 6.19 5.50 -6.00
C LEU A 45 5.56 5.62 -4.59
N MET A 46 6.28 6.15 -3.59
CA MET A 46 5.71 6.28 -2.23
C MET A 46 4.46 7.15 -2.18
N GLU A 47 4.46 8.29 -2.87
CA GLU A 47 3.31 9.20 -2.89
C GLU A 47 2.13 8.61 -3.68
N PRO A 48 2.35 8.02 -4.89
CA PRO A 48 1.34 7.22 -5.57
C PRO A 48 0.75 6.08 -4.72
N VAL A 49 1.58 5.31 -4.01
CA VAL A 49 1.13 4.21 -3.14
C VAL A 49 0.28 4.73 -1.99
N ARG A 50 0.66 5.86 -1.38
CA ARG A 50 -0.16 6.50 -0.33
C ARG A 50 -1.53 6.92 -0.86
N ARG A 51 -1.60 7.49 -2.06
CA ARG A 51 -2.88 7.85 -2.68
C ARG A 51 -3.74 6.62 -2.99
N ALA A 52 -3.14 5.55 -3.50
CA ALA A 52 -3.83 4.28 -3.73
C ALA A 52 -4.37 3.66 -2.43
N ALA A 53 -3.54 3.63 -1.38
CA ALA A 53 -3.98 3.19 -0.06
C ALA A 53 -5.11 4.07 0.51
N ALA A 54 -5.08 5.39 0.26
CA ALA A 54 -6.13 6.31 0.69
C ALA A 54 -7.47 6.00 -0.01
N ARG A 55 -7.44 5.73 -1.32
CA ARG A 55 -8.62 5.33 -2.09
C ARG A 55 -9.22 4.04 -1.57
N LEU A 56 -8.40 3.00 -1.45
CA LEU A 56 -8.83 1.72 -0.91
C LEU A 56 -9.38 1.84 0.52
N ALA A 57 -8.81 2.74 1.34
CA ALA A 57 -9.31 2.99 2.68
C ALA A 57 -10.65 3.73 2.68
N ALA A 58 -10.82 4.70 1.78
CA ALA A 58 -12.09 5.40 1.58
C ALA A 58 -13.19 4.46 1.04
N GLU A 59 -12.81 3.45 0.25
CA GLU A 59 -13.71 2.39 -0.22
C GLU A 59 -13.98 1.30 0.83
N GLY A 60 -13.33 1.35 1.99
CA GLY A 60 -13.45 0.34 3.04
C GLY A 60 -12.84 -1.02 2.67
N ARG A 61 -11.91 -1.06 1.70
CA ARG A 61 -11.22 -2.29 1.26
C ARG A 61 -9.96 -2.58 2.05
N VAL A 62 -9.32 -1.56 2.59
CA VAL A 62 -8.14 -1.65 3.47
C VAL A 62 -8.32 -0.70 4.65
N GLU A 63 -7.61 -0.96 5.74
CA GLU A 63 -7.50 -0.01 6.84
C GLU A 63 -6.04 0.41 6.97
N VAL A 64 -5.80 1.71 7.06
CA VAL A 64 -4.46 2.24 7.32
C VAL A 64 -4.39 2.69 8.75
N THR A 65 -3.40 2.17 9.47
CA THR A 65 -3.12 2.55 10.85
C THR A 65 -1.72 3.14 11.00
N GLN A 66 -1.57 4.05 11.95
CA GLN A 66 -0.31 4.65 12.36
C GLN A 66 -0.29 4.69 13.87
N HIS A 67 0.74 4.10 14.48
CA HIS A 67 0.85 3.96 15.94
C HIS A 67 -0.34 3.24 16.63
N GLY A 68 -1.19 2.53 15.86
CA GLY A 68 -2.36 1.82 16.37
C GLY A 68 -3.69 2.52 16.03
N ASP A 69 -3.64 3.79 15.64
CA ASP A 69 -4.81 4.58 15.27
C ASP A 69 -5.07 4.53 13.77
N ALA A 70 -6.35 4.46 13.37
CA ALA A 70 -6.73 4.56 11.97
C ALA A 70 -6.44 5.98 11.45
N VAL A 71 -5.66 6.08 10.38
CA VAL A 71 -5.25 7.35 9.78
C VAL A 71 -5.41 7.34 8.28
N ASP A 72 -5.59 8.52 7.70
CA ASP A 72 -5.54 8.70 6.25
C ASP A 72 -4.07 8.64 5.77
N PRO A 73 -3.67 7.66 4.93
CA PRO A 73 -2.30 7.54 4.42
C PRO A 73 -1.84 8.74 3.57
N ALA A 74 -2.78 9.50 2.98
CA ALA A 74 -2.47 10.71 2.22
C ALA A 74 -2.10 11.89 3.13
N ARG A 75 -2.56 11.89 4.38
CA ARG A 75 -2.25 12.93 5.38
C ARG A 75 -1.22 12.49 6.41
N ALA A 76 -1.13 11.18 6.67
CA ALA A 76 -0.22 10.61 7.66
C ALA A 76 1.23 10.83 7.27
N ARG A 77 1.99 11.49 8.15
CA ARG A 77 3.45 11.67 7.97
C ARG A 77 4.19 10.57 8.70
N GLY A 78 5.19 9.98 8.06
CA GLY A 78 5.99 8.91 8.64
C GLY A 78 5.44 7.50 8.38
N PRO A 79 5.88 6.49 9.15
CA PRO A 79 5.54 5.09 8.94
C PRO A 79 4.05 4.84 9.14
N VAL A 80 3.43 4.17 8.17
CA VAL A 80 2.03 3.74 8.22
C VAL A 80 1.95 2.26 7.89
N ARG A 81 0.89 1.60 8.37
CA ARG A 81 0.64 0.18 8.18
C ARG A 81 -0.71 0.01 7.51
N ILE A 82 -0.72 -0.63 6.35
CA ILE A 82 -1.95 -0.95 5.61
C ILE A 82 -2.31 -2.39 5.98
N ARG A 83 -3.52 -2.64 6.46
CA ARG A 83 -4.05 -3.98 6.77
C ARG A 83 -5.40 -4.17 6.10
N ARG A 84 -5.89 -5.40 6.08
CA ARG A 84 -7.27 -5.68 5.67
C ARG A 84 -8.24 -5.23 6.77
N PRO A 85 -9.41 -4.67 6.44
CA PRO A 85 -10.49 -4.50 7.39
C PRO A 85 -10.88 -5.90 7.90
N GLY A 86 -11.03 -6.00 9.23
CA GLY A 86 -11.51 -7.21 9.89
C GLY A 86 -13.02 -7.31 9.88
#